data_AF-A0A940X352-F1
#
_entry.id   AF-A0A940X352-F1
#
_cell.length_a   1.000
_cell.length_b   1.000
_cell.length_c   1.000
_cell.angle_alpha   90.00
_cell.angle_beta   90.00
_cell.angle_gamma   90.00
#
_symmetry.space_group_name_H-M   'P 1'
#
loop_
_entity.id
_entity.type
_entity.pdbx_description
1 polymer ?
#
loop_
_entity_poly.entity_id
_entity_poly.type
_entity_poly.pdbx_seq_one_letter_code
_entity_poly.pdbx_strand_id
1 'polypeptide(L)' 'MGRWRRPARLVEDVDALHAEFAAALEPGAWSGPWAKPGDTPWGTREFHLRDPGGNVLQFYRPR' A
#
# COMPACT_ATOMS: atom_id res chain seq x y z
N MET A 1 12.57 -3.15 -22.92
CA MET A 1 11.61 -3.67 -21.92
C MET A 1 11.23 -2.54 -20.98
N GLY A 2 10.07 -1.92 -21.19
CA GLY A 2 9.60 -0.81 -20.36
C GLY A 2 9.14 -1.32 -19.00
N ARG A 3 9.82 -0.90 -17.93
CA ARG A 3 9.30 -1.10 -16.57
C ARG A 3 8.07 -0.20 -16.42
N TRP A 4 6.88 -0.80 -16.40
CA TRP A 4 5.67 -0.13 -15.92
C TRP A 4 5.87 0.14 -14.42
N ARG A 5 6.36 1.33 -14.07
CA ARG A 5 6.41 1.76 -12.66
C ARG A 5 4.98 2.09 -12.26
N ARG A 6 4.38 1.30 -11.38
CA ARG A 6 3.22 1.76 -10.62
C ARG A 6 3.68 2.94 -9.76
N PRO A 7 2.92 4.04 -9.67
CA PRO A 7 3.29 5.13 -8.78
C PRO A 7 3.19 4.63 -7.33
N ALA A 8 4.35 4.42 -6.71
CA ALA A 8 4.47 4.10 -5.30
C ALA A 8 4.75 5.40 -4.53
N ARG A 9 4.03 5.63 -3.44
CA ARG A 9 4.15 6.82 -2.61
C ARG A 9 5.06 6.53 -1.43
N LEU A 10 6.13 7.30 -1.29
CA LEU A 10 6.97 7.30 -0.10
C LEU A 10 6.19 7.92 1.06
N VAL A 11 6.17 7.24 2.20
CA VAL A 11 5.52 7.71 3.45
C VAL A 11 6.47 7.56 4.63
N GLU A 12 6.25 8.33 5.68
CA GLU A 12 7.08 8.30 6.89
C GLU A 12 6.82 7.02 7.71
N ASP A 13 5.55 6.71 7.91
CA ASP A 13 5.10 5.54 8.65
C ASP A 13 4.00 4.80 7.88
N VAL A 14 4.33 3.57 7.48
CA VAL A 14 3.48 2.71 6.68
C VAL A 14 2.37 2.07 7.53
N ASP A 15 2.67 1.75 8.78
CA ASP A 15 1.74 1.11 9.70
C ASP A 15 0.71 2.12 10.22
N ALA A 16 1.16 3.32 10.57
CA ALA A 16 0.28 4.40 11.00
C ALA A 16 -0.72 4.77 9.90
N LEU A 17 -0.24 4.97 8.66
CA LEU A 17 -1.11 5.29 7.52
C LEU A 17 -2.08 4.15 7.22
N HIS A 18 -1.63 2.89 7.28
CA HIS A 18 -2.53 1.76 7.11
C HIS A 18 -3.61 1.72 8.21
N ALA A 19 -3.27 2.02 9.47
CA ALA A 19 -4.24 2.07 10.56
C ALA A 19 -5.29 3.17 10.35
N GLU A 20 -4.90 4.35 9.85
CA GLU A 20 -5.82 5.42 9.48
C GLU A 20 -6.83 4.96 8.43
N PHE A 21 -6.35 4.34 7.35
CA PHE A 21 -7.27 3.81 6.34
C PHE A 21 -8.14 2.67 6.86
N ALA A 22 -7.62 1.80 7.74
CA ALA A 22 -8.40 0.70 8.31
C ALA A 22 -9.51 1.19 9.23
N ALA A 23 -9.33 2.35 9.86
CA ALA A 23 -10.36 3.00 10.67
C ALA A 23 -11.37 3.80 9.82
N ALA A 24 -10.95 4.30 8.65
CA ALA A 24 -11.78 5.15 7.79
C ALA A 24 -12.59 4.40 6.73
N LEU A 25 -12.17 3.18 6.35
CA LEU A 25 -12.77 2.41 5.26
C LEU A 25 -13.59 1.23 5.76
N GLU A 26 -14.68 0.92 5.04
CA GLU A 26 -15.52 -0.24 5.32
C GLU A 26 -14.73 -1.56 5.19
N PRO A 27 -15.01 -2.57 6.05
CA PRO A 27 -14.42 -3.89 5.91
C PRO A 27 -14.64 -4.47 4.50
N GLY A 28 -13.55 -4.75 3.79
CA GLY A 28 -13.60 -5.27 2.41
C GLY A 28 -13.54 -4.21 1.31
N ALA A 29 -13.44 -2.92 1.65
CA ALA A 29 -13.20 -1.84 0.70
C ALA A 29 -11.86 -1.96 -0.05
N TRP A 30 -10.95 -2.78 0.46
CA TRP A 30 -9.65 -3.06 -0.16
C TRP A 30 -9.37 -4.58 -0.23
N SER A 31 -8.73 -5.02 -1.31
CA SER A 31 -8.37 -6.42 -1.51
C SER A 31 -7.14 -6.60 -2.39
N GLY A 32 -6.31 -7.58 -2.04
CA GLY A 32 -5.15 -7.97 -2.84
C GLY A 32 -4.02 -8.61 -2.03
N PRO A 33 -3.02 -9.18 -2.72
CA PRO A 33 -1.75 -9.50 -2.08
C PRO A 33 -1.18 -8.16 -1.57
N TRP A 34 -0.82 -8.08 -0.30
CA TRP A 34 -0.30 -6.87 0.37
C TRP A 34 -1.34 -5.85 0.85
N ALA A 35 -2.58 -6.26 1.10
CA ALA A 35 -3.56 -5.41 1.80
C ALA A 35 -3.17 -5.10 3.27
N LYS A 36 -2.22 -5.85 3.84
CA LYS A 36 -1.61 -5.57 5.15
C LYS A 36 -0.15 -5.14 4.97
N PRO A 37 0.36 -4.21 5.79
CA PRO A 37 1.77 -3.82 5.76
C PRO A 37 2.70 -5.01 5.96
N GLY A 38 3.64 -5.16 5.05
CA GLY A 38 4.64 -6.23 5.08
C GLY A 38 6.03 -5.70 4.76
N ASP A 39 7.04 -6.38 5.30
CA ASP A 39 8.43 -6.16 4.90
C ASP A 39 8.70 -6.98 3.63
N THR A 40 9.41 -6.38 2.68
CA THR A 40 9.72 -7.00 1.39
C THR A 40 11.17 -7.46 1.30
N PRO A 41 11.48 -8.44 0.43
CA PRO A 41 12.86 -8.89 0.20
C PRO A 41 13.82 -7.81 -0.33
N TRP A 42 13.30 -6.70 -0.86
CA TRP A 42 14.09 -5.59 -1.40
C TRP A 42 14.21 -4.41 -0.41
N GLY A 43 13.91 -4.63 0.87
CA GLY A 43 14.20 -3.68 1.94
C GLY A 43 13.20 -2.54 2.04
N THR A 44 11.93 -2.77 1.70
CA THR A 44 10.83 -1.82 1.97
C THR A 44 9.85 -2.40 2.96
N ARG A 45 9.18 -1.53 3.70
CA ARG A 45 7.91 -1.83 4.33
C ARG A 45 6.81 -1.22 3.46
N GLU A 46 5.80 -1.98 3.07
CA GLU A 46 4.77 -1.49 2.14
C GLU A 46 3.40 -2.16 2.28
N PHE A 47 2.35 -1.48 1.79
CA PHE A 47 1.02 -2.04 1.58
C PHE A 47 0.35 -1.46 0.32
N HIS A 48 -0.69 -2.13 -0.16
CA HIS A 48 -1.48 -1.75 -1.32
C HIS A 48 -2.96 -1.60 -0.96
N LEU A 49 -3.61 -0.59 -1.56
CA LEU A 49 -5.06 -0.47 -1.54
C LEU A 49 -5.61 -0.27 -2.95
N ARG A 50 -6.87 -0.64 -3.17
CA ARG A 50 -7.60 -0.26 -4.38
C ARG A 50 -8.59 0.83 -4.04
N ASP A 51 -8.59 1.92 -4.79
CA ASP A 51 -9.64 2.92 -4.67
C ASP A 51 -10.91 2.44 -5.41
N PRO A 52 -12.08 3.08 -5.20
CA PRO A 52 -13.34 2.70 -5.85
C PRO A 52 -13.33 2.73 -7.39
N GLY A 53 -12.44 3.51 -8.00
CA GLY A 53 -12.17 3.51 -9.44
C GLY A 53 -11.30 2.35 -9.92
N GLY A 54 -10.85 1.49 -9.01
CA GLY A 54 -10.06 0.30 -9.31
C GLY A 54 -8.55 0.55 -9.47
N ASN A 55 -8.05 1.77 -9.20
CA ASN A 55 -6.61 2.00 -9.25
C ASN A 55 -5.95 1.42 -8.01
N VAL A 56 -4.75 0.88 -8.20
CA VAL A 56 -3.94 0.37 -7.10
C VAL A 56 -3.02 1.48 -6.61
N LEU A 57 -3.19 1.88 -5.35
CA LEU A 57 -2.27 2.78 -4.67
C LEU A 57 -1.30 1.94 -3.85
N GLN A 58 -0.01 2.27 -3.96
CA GLN A 58 1.06 1.64 -3.19
C GLN A 58 1.71 2.66 -2.28
N PHE A 59 1.89 2.30 -1.02
CA PHE A 59 2.59 3.11 -0.02
C PHE A 59 3.76 2.32 0.52
N TYR A 60 4.93 2.96 0.64
CA TYR A 60 6.13 2.29 1.10
C TYR A 60 7.05 3.23 1.87
N ARG A 61 7.96 2.62 2.64
CA ARG A 61 9.18 3.27 3.13
C ARG A 61 10.37 2.31 3.05
N PRO A 62 11.60 2.80 2.84
CA PRO A 62 12.80 2.00 3.06
C PRO A 62 12.88 1.47 4.51
N ARG A 63 13.41 0.26 4.66
CA ARG A 63 13.71 -0.38 5.95
C ARG A 63 15.18 -0.22 6.32
#